data_AF-A0A916WV58-F1
#
_entry.id   AF-A0A916WV58-F1
#
_cell.length_a   1.000
_cell.length_b   1.000
_cell.length_c   1.000
_cell.angle_alpha   90.00
_cell.angle_beta   90.00
_cell.angle_gamma   90.00
#
_symmetry.space_group_name_H-M   'P 1'
#
loop_
_entity.id
_entity.type
_entity.pdbx_description
1 polymer ?
#
loop_
_entity_poly.entity_id
_entity_poly.type
_entity_poly.pdbx_seq_one_letter_code
_entity_poly.pdbx_strand_id
1 'polypeptide(L)'
;MEIYLMSMRVDPTELRGAATSFNGFAGDIRGIAPVTASPTTSGMEWSDTAKALGPVDDTCKRALDVLANRMSSIEDLLNKSAADYRDTDTDAADKLKSLGGLAPEVK
;
A
#
# COMPACT_ATOMS: atom_id res chain seq x y z
N MET A 1 15.84 -29.94 19.25
CA MET A 1 15.21 -29.26 18.11
C MET A 1 14.78 -27.90 18.62
N GLU A 2 15.69 -26.91 18.54
CA GLU A 2 15.37 -25.54 18.95
C GLU A 2 14.38 -24.97 17.94
N ILE A 3 13.17 -24.68 18.42
CA ILE A 3 12.17 -23.95 17.65
C ILE A 3 12.66 -22.50 17.66
N TYR A 4 13.31 -22.09 16.57
CA TYR A 4 13.60 -20.69 16.29
C TYR A 4 12.25 -19.95 16.22
N LEU A 5 11.83 -19.37 17.34
CA LEU A 5 10.81 -18.34 17.37
C LEU A 5 11.39 -17.14 16.62
N MET A 6 11.15 -17.09 15.32
CA MET A 6 11.39 -15.92 14.50
C MET A 6 10.43 -14.84 15.01
N SER A 7 10.87 -14.09 16.02
CA SER A 7 10.17 -12.92 16.54
C SER A 7 10.04 -11.93 15.39
N MET A 8 8.90 -11.95 14.70
CA MET A 8 8.56 -11.00 13.65
C MET A 8 8.34 -9.65 14.34
N ARG A 9 9.41 -8.88 14.49
CA ARG A 9 9.36 -7.56 15.09
C ARG A 9 8.82 -6.61 14.04
N VAL A 10 7.63 -6.07 14.27
CA VAL A 10 7.01 -5.09 13.37
C VAL A 10 7.53 -3.71 13.79
N ASP A 11 8.29 -3.04 12.92
CA ASP A 11 8.74 -1.67 13.14
C ASP A 11 7.77 -0.67 12.47
N PRO A 12 7.06 0.18 13.24
CA PRO A 12 6.17 1.20 12.70
C PRO A 12 6.85 2.19 11.75
N THR A 13 8.15 2.41 11.88
CA THR A 13 8.94 3.28 11.00
C THR A 13 9.13 2.62 9.63
N GLU A 14 9.47 1.33 9.60
CA GLU A 14 9.59 0.56 8.36
C GLU A 14 8.25 0.47 7.64
N LEU A 15 7.15 0.28 8.38
CA LEU A 15 5.79 0.30 7.83
C LEU A 15 5.44 1.63 7.17
N ARG A 16 5.75 2.77 7.81
CA ARG A 16 5.54 4.11 7.22
C ARG A 16 6.43 4.36 6.01
N GLY A 17 7.67 3.86 6.05
CA GLY A 17 8.60 3.90 4.91
C GLY A 17 8.04 3.13 3.72
N ALA A 18 7.58 1.91 3.94
CA ALA A 18 6.92 1.10 2.91
C ALA A 18 5.65 1.78 2.38
N ALA A 19 4.81 2.35 3.25
CA ALA A 19 3.62 3.10 2.86
C ALA A 19 3.96 4.25 1.89
N THR A 20 5.03 4.98 2.18
CA THR A 20 5.54 6.06 1.30
C THR A 20 5.96 5.52 -0.08
N SER A 21 6.62 4.35 -0.13
CA SER A 21 6.96 3.71 -1.42
C SER A 21 5.73 3.31 -2.21
N PHE A 22 4.71 2.75 -1.57
CA PHE A 22 3.45 2.38 -2.22
C PHE A 22 2.66 3.60 -2.73
N ASN A 23 2.69 4.71 -2.00
CA ASN A 23 2.15 5.99 -2.50
C ASN A 23 2.89 6.43 -3.76
N GLY A 24 4.23 6.38 -3.75
CA GLY A 24 5.07 6.66 -4.90
C GLY A 24 4.69 5.83 -6.12
N PHE A 25 4.57 4.51 -5.96
CA PHE A 25 4.13 3.62 -7.04
C PHE A 25 2.72 3.95 -7.54
N ALA A 26 1.78 4.28 -6.66
CA ALA A 26 0.45 4.70 -7.07
C ALA A 26 0.50 5.98 -7.93
N GLY A 27 1.36 6.93 -7.57
CA GLY A 27 1.66 8.12 -8.35
C GLY A 27 2.24 7.79 -9.73
N ASP A 28 3.27 6.95 -9.76
CA ASP A 28 3.93 6.52 -11.00
C ASP A 28 2.95 5.84 -11.96
N ILE A 29 2.09 4.94 -11.45
CA ILE A 29 1.08 4.25 -12.25
C ILE A 29 0.07 5.24 -12.84
N ARG A 30 -0.38 6.24 -12.07
CA ARG A 30 -1.29 7.28 -12.58
C ARG A 30 -0.64 8.17 -13.65
N GLY A 31 0.69 8.25 -13.66
CA GLY A 31 1.46 8.92 -14.70
C GLY A 31 1.65 8.12 -15.99
N ILE A 32 1.35 6.81 -15.99
CA ILE A 32 1.48 5.96 -17.18
C ILE A 32 0.41 6.35 -18.20
N ALA A 33 0.84 6.76 -19.40
CA ALA A 33 -0.06 6.94 -20.52
C ALA A 33 -0.68 5.58 -20.91
N PRO A 34 -2.01 5.44 -20.93
CA PRO A 34 -2.65 4.21 -21.34
C PRO A 34 -2.32 3.91 -22.81
N VAL A 35 -2.06 2.64 -23.11
CA VAL A 35 -1.91 2.19 -24.49
C VAL A 35 -3.24 2.45 -25.22
N THR A 36 -3.15 3.12 -26.37
CA THR A 36 -4.30 3.41 -27.22
C THR A 36 -4.16 2.68 -28.56
N ALA A 37 -5.19 1.95 -28.95
CA ALA A 37 -5.31 1.33 -30.25
C ALA A 37 -5.90 2.29 -31.29
N SER A 38 -6.57 3.36 -30.83
CA SER A 38 -7.21 4.37 -31.67
C SER A 38 -6.34 4.95 -32.81
N PRO A 39 -5.03 5.25 -32.61
CA PRO A 39 -4.18 5.74 -33.70
C PRO A 39 -3.97 4.72 -34.82
N THR A 40 -4.03 3.42 -34.50
CA THR A 40 -3.77 2.31 -35.41
C THR A 40 -5.04 1.86 -36.14
N THR A 41 -6.23 2.16 -35.59
CA THR A 41 -7.53 1.72 -36.13
C THR A 41 -8.18 2.72 -37.09
N SER A 42 -7.69 3.95 -37.16
CA SER A 42 -8.25 5.06 -37.95
C SER A 42 -8.27 4.83 -39.48
N GLY A 43 -7.52 3.84 -40.00
CA GLY A 43 -7.60 3.39 -41.40
C GLY A 43 -8.32 2.04 -41.58
N MET A 44 -8.73 1.40 -40.49
CA MET A 44 -9.27 0.03 -40.48
C MET A 44 -10.63 -0.05 -39.77
N GLU A 45 -11.34 1.06 -39.66
CA GLU A 45 -12.59 1.19 -38.88
C GLU A 45 -13.67 0.16 -39.26
N TRP A 46 -13.64 -0.29 -40.52
CA TRP A 46 -14.55 -1.31 -41.07
C TRP A 46 -14.12 -2.76 -40.77
N SER A 47 -12.89 -2.96 -40.31
CA SER A 47 -12.35 -4.29 -39.99
C SER A 47 -12.82 -4.79 -38.63
N ASP A 48 -13.01 -6.10 -38.52
CA ASP A 48 -13.34 -6.74 -37.24
C ASP A 48 -12.21 -6.57 -36.21
N THR A 49 -10.96 -6.42 -36.66
CA THR A 49 -9.81 -6.11 -35.81
C THR A 49 -9.95 -4.74 -35.11
N ALA A 50 -10.38 -3.69 -35.83
CA ALA A 50 -10.59 -2.38 -35.23
C ALA A 50 -11.74 -2.39 -34.21
N LYS A 51 -12.83 -3.12 -34.51
CA LYS A 51 -13.94 -3.31 -33.57
C LYS A 51 -13.50 -4.06 -32.31
N ALA A 52 -12.63 -5.06 -32.45
CA ALA A 52 -12.08 -5.80 -31.31
C ALA A 52 -11.11 -4.97 -30.46
N LEU A 53 -10.41 -4.00 -31.06
CA LEU A 53 -9.48 -3.11 -30.38
C LEU A 53 -10.16 -1.95 -29.65
N GLY A 54 -11.34 -1.51 -30.08
CA GLY A 54 -12.07 -0.40 -29.44
C GLY A 54 -12.21 -0.51 -27.91
N PRO A 55 -12.59 -1.68 -27.35
CA PRO A 55 -12.69 -1.87 -25.90
C PRO A 55 -11.35 -1.95 -25.15
N VAL A 56 -10.23 -2.10 -25.85
CA VAL A 56 -8.90 -2.29 -25.23
C VAL A 56 -8.46 -1.02 -24.51
N ASP A 57 -8.69 0.15 -25.10
CA ASP A 57 -8.27 1.44 -24.53
C ASP A 57 -8.92 1.69 -23.16
N ASP A 58 -10.24 1.46 -23.06
CA ASP A 58 -10.99 1.60 -21.81
C ASP A 58 -10.65 0.50 -20.80
N THR A 59 -10.26 -0.69 -21.27
CA THR A 59 -9.80 -1.78 -20.41
C THR A 59 -8.43 -1.47 -19.83
N CYS A 60 -7.50 -0.94 -20.63
CA CYS A 60 -6.17 -0.52 -20.18
C CYS A 60 -6.26 0.61 -19.16
N LYS A 61 -7.09 1.64 -19.41
CA LYS A 61 -7.34 2.72 -18.43
C LYS A 61 -7.83 2.17 -17.09
N ARG A 62 -8.87 1.34 -17.13
CA ARG A 62 -9.43 0.72 -15.90
C ARG A 62 -8.41 -0.17 -15.19
N ALA A 63 -7.57 -0.90 -15.91
CA ALA A 63 -6.54 -1.72 -15.31
C ALA A 63 -5.48 -0.88 -14.57
N LEU A 64 -5.04 0.23 -15.16
CA LEU A 64 -4.13 1.18 -14.51
C LEU A 64 -4.76 1.80 -13.26
N ASP A 65 -6.03 2.22 -13.34
CA ASP A 65 -6.76 2.77 -12.19
C ASP A 65 -6.87 1.77 -11.04
N VAL A 66 -7.24 0.51 -11.34
CA VAL A 66 -7.33 -0.56 -10.34
C VAL A 66 -5.98 -0.81 -9.69
N LEU A 67 -4.89 -0.81 -10.47
CA LEU A 67 -3.55 -1.03 -9.94
C LEU A 67 -3.12 0.14 -9.03
N ALA A 68 -3.32 1.38 -9.46
CA ALA A 68 -3.02 2.56 -8.65
C ALA A 68 -3.81 2.57 -7.33
N ASN A 69 -5.10 2.24 -7.39
CA ASN A 69 -5.96 2.20 -6.20
C ASN A 69 -5.55 1.09 -5.23
N ARG A 70 -5.08 -0.06 -5.73
CA ARG A 70 -4.54 -1.13 -4.87
C ARG A 70 -3.28 -0.67 -4.15
N MET A 71 -2.38 0.05 -4.82
CA MET A 71 -1.17 0.57 -4.18
C MET A 71 -1.50 1.60 -3.09
N SER A 72 -2.44 2.51 -3.34
CA SER A 72 -2.95 3.43 -2.31
C SER A 72 -3.64 2.68 -1.14
N SER A 73 -4.38 1.60 -1.43
CA SER A 73 -5.01 0.79 -0.36
C SER A 73 -3.97 0.08 0.52
N ILE A 74 -2.84 -0.33 -0.06
CA ILE A 74 -1.73 -0.94 0.69
C ILE A 74 -1.05 0.11 1.56
N GLU A 75 -0.81 1.31 1.04
CA GLU A 75 -0.34 2.45 1.84
C GLU A 75 -1.23 2.69 3.07
N ASP A 76 -2.54 2.79 2.87
CA ASP A 76 -3.50 3.02 3.95
C ASP A 76 -3.43 1.91 5.02
N LEU A 77 -3.33 0.66 4.58
CA LEU A 77 -3.20 -0.50 5.47
C LEU A 77 -1.91 -0.45 6.28
N LEU A 78 -0.79 -0.08 5.65
CA LEU A 78 0.52 0.02 6.31
C LEU A 78 0.55 1.18 7.32
N ASN A 79 0.01 2.34 6.95
CA ASN A 79 -0.11 3.49 7.84
C ASN A 79 -1.00 3.18 9.05
N LYS A 80 -2.15 2.52 8.81
CA LYS A 80 -3.03 2.08 9.88
C LYS A 80 -2.33 1.09 10.81
N SER A 81 -1.65 0.09 10.25
CA SER A 81 -0.90 -0.89 11.05
C SER A 81 0.18 -0.21 11.89
N ALA A 82 0.91 0.76 11.34
CA ALA A 82 1.92 1.52 12.07
C ALA A 82 1.34 2.40 13.20
N ALA A 83 0.10 2.86 13.07
CA ALA A 83 -0.62 3.58 14.12
C ALA A 83 -1.04 2.61 15.23
N ASP A 84 -1.72 1.51 14.88
CA ASP A 84 -2.22 0.52 15.84
C ASP A 84 -1.07 -0.09 16.70
N TYR A 85 0.09 -0.36 16.10
CA TYR A 85 1.27 -0.84 16.84
C TYR A 85 1.84 0.22 17.78
N ARG A 86 1.94 1.48 17.33
CA ARG A 86 2.43 2.58 18.17
C ARG A 86 1.54 2.75 19.40
N ASP A 87 0.23 2.71 19.22
CA ASP A 87 -0.72 2.91 20.30
C ASP A 87 -0.64 1.77 21.31
N THR A 88 -0.52 0.52 20.85
CA THR A 88 -0.33 -0.64 21.73
C THR A 88 0.95 -0.57 22.55
N ASP A 89 2.08 -0.22 21.92
CA ASP A 89 3.37 -0.10 22.60
C ASP A 89 3.40 1.08 23.57
N THR A 90 2.79 2.21 23.19
CA THR A 90 2.71 3.41 24.05
C THR A 90 1.82 3.12 25.27
N ASP A 91 0.67 2.47 25.07
CA ASP A 91 -0.23 2.05 26.15
C ASP A 91 0.44 1.06 27.11
N ALA A 92 1.21 0.10 26.56
CA ALA A 92 1.96 -0.85 27.37
C ALA A 92 3.08 -0.15 28.16
N ALA A 93 3.81 0.78 27.54
CA ALA A 93 4.84 1.57 28.20
C ALA A 93 4.27 2.45 29.32
N ASP A 94 3.11 3.08 29.10
CA ASP A 94 2.43 3.91 30.12
C ASP A 94 1.89 3.06 31.27
N LYS A 95 1.36 1.87 31.00
CA LYS A 95 1.00 0.89 32.05
C LYS A 95 2.23 0.43 32.84
N LEU A 96 3.35 0.13 32.18
CA LEU A 96 4.61 -0.22 32.84
C LEU A 96 5.15 0.93 33.69
N LYS A 97 5.07 2.18 33.21
CA LYS A 97 5.48 3.37 33.96
C LYS A 97 4.62 3.60 35.19
N SER A 98 3.30 3.42 35.07
CA SER A 98 2.38 3.54 36.22
C SER A 98 2.56 2.42 37.25
N LEU A 99 2.98 1.21 36.83
CA LEU A 99 3.35 0.13 37.74
C LEU A 99 4.75 0.33 38.36
N GLY A 100 5.71 0.85 37.60
CA GLY A 100 7.07 1.15 38.07
C GLY A 100 7.14 2.34 39.05
N GLY A 101 6.13 3.21 39.05
CA GLY A 101 5.95 4.28 40.03
C GLY A 101 5.39 3.83 41.38
N LEU A 102 5.13 2.53 41.58
CA LEU A 102 4.65 1.95 42.85
C LEU A 102 5.77 1.39 43.75
N ALA A 103 7.04 1.58 43.39
CA ALA A 103 8.13 1.27 44.31
C ALA A 103 8.14 2.30 45.45
N PRO A 104 7.95 1.90 46.73
CA PRO A 104 8.08 2.85 47.83
C PRO A 104 9.52 3.39 47.84
N GLU A 105 9.65 4.73 47.94
CA GLU A 105 10.92 5.37 48.27
C GLU A 105 11.44 4.74 49.57
N VAL A 106 12.47 3.90 49.46
CA VAL A 106 13.23 3.45 50.61
C VAL A 106 14.09 4.63 51.04
N LYS A 107 13.56 5.40 52.01
CA LYS A 107 14.34 6.32 52.84
C LYS A 107 15.24 5.57 53.80
#